data_AF-A0A328BBK5-F1
#
_entry.id   AF-A0A328BBK5-F1
#
_cell.length_a   1.000
_cell.length_b   1.000
_cell.length_c   1.000
_cell.angle_alpha   90.00
_cell.angle_beta   90.00
_cell.angle_gamma   90.00
#
_symmetry.space_group_name_H-M   'P 1'
#
loop_
_entity.id
_entity.type
_entity.pdbx_description
1 polymer ?
#
loop_
_entity_poly.entity_id
_entity_poly.type
_entity_poly.pdbx_seq_one_letter_code
_entity_poly.pdbx_strand_id
1 'polypeptide(L)' 'MTPEQQHRCTVQIRADGAPYLAFEPSSGTVSSYSNSLFTLDLRSEISEAEARDLADQINRRLWGVSTTVF' A
#
# COMPACT_ATOMS: atom_id res chain seq x y z
N MET A 1 -20.51 5.46 9.72
CA MET A 1 -19.42 6.06 8.91
C MET A 1 -18.17 5.25 9.21
N THR A 2 -17.60 4.58 8.20
CA THR A 2 -16.28 3.95 8.34
C THR A 2 -15.26 5.07 8.53
N PRO A 3 -14.42 5.03 9.57
CA PRO A 3 -13.40 6.06 9.75
C PRO A 3 -12.51 6.11 8.50
N GLU A 4 -12.39 7.28 7.88
CA GLU A 4 -11.43 7.50 6.82
C GLU A 4 -10.03 7.37 7.41
N GLN A 5 -9.33 6.30 7.04
CA GLN A 5 -7.95 6.09 7.46
C GLN A 5 -7.04 6.35 6.27
N GLN A 6 -6.18 7.37 6.40
CA GLN A 6 -5.13 7.61 5.42
C GLN A 6 -4.13 6.46 5.46
N HIS A 7 -3.76 5.98 4.27
CA HIS A 7 -2.73 4.98 4.10
C HIS A 7 -1.65 5.53 3.17
N ARG A 8 -0.41 5.10 3.37
CA ARG A 8 0.68 5.33 2.43
C ARG A 8 1.01 4.03 1.69
N CYS A 9 1.28 4.16 0.41
CA CYS A 9 1.85 3.09 -0.40
C CYS A 9 3.35 3.01 -0.14
N THR A 10 3.85 1.81 0.14
CA THR A 10 5.27 1.54 0.33
C THR A 10 5.72 0.43 -0.61
N VAL A 11 6.98 0.48 -1.03
CA VAL A 11 7.62 -0.62 -1.73
C VAL A 11 8.23 -1.55 -0.72
N GLN A 12 7.95 -2.84 -0.88
CA GLN A 12 8.53 -3.92 -0.09
C GLN A 12 9.15 -4.93 -1.06
N ILE A 13 10.19 -5.62 -0.60
CA ILE A 13 10.92 -6.62 -1.39
C ILE A 13 10.67 -7.99 -0.78
N ARG A 14 10.22 -8.95 -1.59
CA ARG A 14 10.06 -10.35 -1.19
C ARG A 14 11.41 -11.04 -1.03
N ALA A 15 11.39 -12.22 -0.42
CA ALA A 15 12.59 -13.05 -0.27
C ALA A 15 13.21 -13.48 -1.61
N ASP A 16 12.42 -13.52 -2.69
CA ASP A 16 12.86 -13.81 -4.06
C ASP A 16 13.39 -12.56 -4.81
N GLY A 17 13.40 -11.40 -4.16
CA GLY A 17 13.82 -10.12 -4.74
C GLY A 17 12.72 -9.39 -5.52
N ALA A 18 11.53 -9.97 -5.67
CA ALA A 18 10.44 -9.31 -6.40
C ALA A 18 9.84 -8.16 -5.56
N PRO A 19 9.67 -6.96 -6.15
CA PRO A 19 9.01 -5.86 -5.46
C PRO A 19 7.49 -6.06 -5.41
N TYR A 20 6.87 -5.63 -4.32
CA TYR A 20 5.43 -5.52 -4.18
C TYR A 20 5.07 -4.22 -3.46
N LEU A 21 3.83 -3.77 -3.62
CA LEU A 21 3.33 -2.58 -2.95
C LEU A 21 2.53 -2.98 -1.71
N ALA A 22 2.78 -2.31 -0.59
CA ALA A 22 2.03 -2.49 0.64
C ALA A 22 1.38 -1.17 1.06
N PHE A 23 0.11 -1.21 1.46
CA PHE A 23 -0.63 -0.06 1.96
C PHE A 23 -0.74 -0.14 3.48
N GLU A 24 -0.10 0.80 4.16
CA GLU A 24 -0.08 0.84 5.62
C GLU A 24 -0.66 2.15 6.16
N PRO A 25 -1.26 2.15 7.36
CA PRO A 25 -1.85 3.35 7.95
C PRO A 25 -0.79 4.44 8.11
N SER A 26 -1.07 5.66 7.65
CA SER A 26 -0.13 6.78 7.76
C SER A 26 0.19 7.16 9.22
N SER A 27 -0.73 6.87 10.15
CA SER A 27 -0.57 7.12 11.58
C SER A 27 0.20 6.02 12.33
N GLY A 28 0.58 4.92 11.65
CA GLY A 28 1.18 3.74 12.28
C GLY A 28 0.27 3.00 13.26
N THR A 29 -0.96 3.49 13.47
CA THR A 29 -1.94 2.87 14.37
C THR A 29 -2.82 1.95 13.54
N VAL A 30 -2.67 0.65 13.75
CA VAL A 30 -3.56 -0.35 13.14
C VAL A 30 -4.92 -0.20 13.81
N SER A 31 -5.88 0.42 13.13
CA SER A 31 -7.27 0.39 13.55
C SER A 31 -7.74 -1.06 13.63
N SER A 32 -8.38 -1.43 14.74
CA SER A 32 -9.00 -2.76 14.93
C SER A 32 -10.00 -3.12 13.83
N TYR A 33 -10.48 -2.12 13.07
CA TYR A 33 -11.40 -2.26 11.94
C TYR A 33 -10.70 -2.34 10.57
N SER A 34 -9.40 -2.08 10.48
CA SER A 34 -8.62 -2.08 9.24
C SER A 34 -7.35 -2.92 9.41
N ASN A 35 -7.52 -4.20 9.74
CA ASN A 35 -6.45 -5.20 9.75
C ASN A 35 -6.00 -5.63 8.34
N SER A 36 -6.65 -5.12 7.29
CA SER A 36 -6.33 -5.49 5.91
C SER A 36 -5.12 -4.69 5.45
N LEU A 37 -3.92 -5.22 5.72
CA LEU A 37 -2.72 -4.92 4.97
C LEU A 37 -2.98 -5.32 3.51
N PHE A 38 -3.43 -4.37 2.71
CA PHE A 38 -3.58 -4.58 1.28
C PHE A 38 -2.19 -4.59 0.66
N THR A 39 -1.88 -5.68 -0.03
CA THR A 39 -0.66 -5.82 -0.82
C THR A 39 -1.03 -5.98 -2.28
N LEU A 40 -0.26 -5.36 -3.17
CA LEU A 40 -0.37 -5.53 -4.61
C LEU A 40 0.93 -6.13 -5.12
N ASP A 41 0.81 -7.32 -5.69
CA ASP A 41 1.93 -7.98 -6.34
C ASP A 41 2.18 -7.35 -7.70
N LEU A 42 3.43 -6.96 -7.92
CA LEU A 42 3.88 -6.44 -9.20
C LEU A 42 4.30 -7.60 -10.11
N ARG A 43 4.32 -7.34 -11.41
CA ARG A 43 4.79 -8.34 -12.38
C ARG A 43 6.29 -8.58 -12.18
N SER A 44 6.74 -9.79 -12.47
CA SER A 44 8.12 -10.23 -12.23
C SER A 44 9.20 -9.40 -12.92
N GLU A 45 8.86 -8.73 -14.01
CA GLU A 45 9.75 -7.87 -14.79
C GLU A 45 9.95 -6.47 -14.18
N ILE A 46 9.16 -6.10 -13.17
CA ILE A 46 9.23 -4.77 -12.56
C ILE A 46 10.44 -4.68 -11.64
N SER A 47 11.29 -3.69 -11.91
CA SER A 47 12.41 -3.35 -11.05
C SER A 47 11.96 -2.62 -9.78
N GLU A 48 12.80 -2.63 -8.75
CA GLU A 48 12.57 -1.83 -7.54
C GLU A 48 12.42 -0.33 -7.84
N ALA A 49 13.18 0.19 -8.81
CA ALA A 49 13.11 1.60 -9.19
C ALA A 49 11.73 1.96 -9.80
N GLU A 50 11.22 1.11 -10.68
CA GLU A 50 9.88 1.27 -11.27
C GLU A 50 8.79 1.12 -10.21
N ALA A 51 8.95 0.18 -9.27
CA ALA A 51 8.04 0.02 -8.14
C ALA A 51 8.01 1.28 -7.25
N ARG A 52 9.16 1.92 -7.00
CA ARG A 52 9.27 3.17 -6.24
C ARG A 52 8.61 4.33 -6.96
N ASP A 53 8.82 4.47 -8.26
CA ASP A 53 8.15 5.51 -9.05
C ASP A 53 6.62 5.32 -9.01
N LEU A 54 6.14 4.08 -9.14
CA LEU A 54 4.72 3.76 -9.02
C LEU A 54 4.17 4.09 -7.61
N ALA A 55 4.89 3.74 -6.55
CA ALA A 55 4.50 4.06 -5.19
C ALA A 55 4.38 5.58 -4.97
N ASP A 56 5.34 6.36 -5.46
CA ASP A 56 5.30 7.83 -5.41
C ASP A 56 4.13 8.39 -6.20
N GLN A 57 3.88 7.86 -7.39
CA GLN A 57 2.75 8.21 -8.24
C GLN A 57 1.40 7.93 -7.58
N ILE A 58 1.29 6.84 -6.83
CA ILE A 58 0.12 6.49 -6.03
C ILE A 58 0.00 7.49 -4.88
N ASN A 59 1.04 7.67 -4.08
CA ASN A 59 1.03 8.55 -2.90
C ASN A 59 0.67 10.01 -3.24
N ARG A 60 1.07 10.52 -4.41
CA ARG A 60 0.70 11.87 -4.87
C ARG A 60 -0.78 12.02 -5.24
N ARG A 61 -1.46 10.92 -5.57
CA ARG A 61 -2.84 10.91 -6.08
C ARG A 61 -3.83 10.32 -5.08
N LEU A 62 -3.32 9.58 -4.08
CA LEU A 62 -4.14 8.93 -3.08
C LEU A 62 -4.54 9.93 -2.00
N TRP A 63 -5.83 10.12 -1.80
CA TRP A 63 -6.37 10.88 -0.66
C TRP A 63 -6.52 9.99 0.60
N GLY A 64 -6.79 8.70 0.40
CA GLY A 64 -6.95 7.68 1.42
C GLY A 64 -7.45 6.36 0.83
N VAL A 65 -7.44 5.28 1.62
CA VAL A 65 -8.04 3.99 1.23
C VAL A 65 -9.37 3.87 1.96
N SER A 66 -10.46 3.75 1.21
CA SER A 66 -11.77 3.40 1.77
C SER A 66 -11.91 1.89 1.79
N THR A 67 -11.96 1.30 2.98
CA THR A 67 -12.32 -0.12 3.14
C THR A 67 -13.83 -0.19 3.35
N THR A 68 -14.55 -0.81 2.41
CA THR A 68 -15.96 -1.17 2.64
C THR A 68 -15.96 -2.59 3.20
N VAL A 69 -16.21 -2.72 4.51
CA VAL A 69 -16.44 -4.04 5.13
C VAL A 69 -17.91 -4.37 4.90
N PHE A 70 -18.20 -5.44 4.15
CA PHE A 70 -19.54 -6.01 4.00
C PHE A 70 -19.76 -7.11 5.03
#